data_AF-A0A6M0RBZ4-F1
#
_entry.id   AF-A0A6M0RBZ4-F1
#
_cell.length_a   1.000
_cell.length_b   1.000
_cell.length_c   1.000
_cell.angle_alpha   90.00
_cell.angle_beta   90.00
_cell.angle_gamma   90.00
#
_symmetry.space_group_name_H-M   'P 1'
#
loop_
_entity.id
_entity.type
_entity.pdbx_description
1 polymer ?
#
loop_
_entity_poly.entity_id
_entity_poly.type
_entity_poly.pdbx_seq_one_letter_code
_entity_poly.pdbx_strand_id
1 'polypeptide(L)'
;MKICFVYSNNKIEEVKKKHKEKYNTNLELVAKHINNNNKLKKQAVFVIGSLFYVQDVVNAAGEIEKINQVGNKILGIVKLLGFWCCIIGCFIDVAKAVLQHDLKSITKIMLRYGLVYLTFFIFPWILRMIQNIFE
;
A
#
# COMPACT_ATOMS: atom_id res chain seq x y z
N MET A 1 -47.33 -20.60 -24.39
CA MET A 1 -46.29 -20.79 -23.35
C MET A 1 -45.07 -19.85 -23.47
N LYS A 2 -45.11 -18.78 -24.30
CA LYS A 2 -44.01 -17.77 -24.39
C LYS A 2 -44.21 -16.55 -23.47
N ILE A 3 -45.46 -16.25 -23.10
CA ILE A 3 -45.84 -15.06 -22.33
C ILE A 3 -45.31 -15.14 -20.89
N CYS A 4 -45.33 -16.32 -20.25
CA CYS A 4 -44.78 -16.51 -18.91
C CYS A 4 -43.25 -16.35 -18.85
N PHE A 5 -42.52 -16.68 -19.92
CA PHE A 5 -41.06 -16.52 -19.98
C PHE A 5 -40.65 -15.05 -20.08
N VAL A 6 -41.37 -14.24 -20.87
CA VAL A 6 -41.12 -12.79 -20.99
C VAL A 6 -41.46 -12.07 -19.68
N TYR A 7 -42.58 -12.44 -19.05
CA TYR A 7 -42.96 -11.87 -17.75
C TYR A 7 -41.97 -12.23 -16.63
N SER A 8 -41.45 -13.46 -16.62
CA SER A 8 -40.40 -13.88 -15.69
C SER A 8 -39.10 -13.09 -15.90
N ASN A 9 -38.70 -12.83 -17.15
CA ASN A 9 -37.47 -12.10 -17.46
C ASN A 9 -37.54 -10.63 -17.01
N ASN A 10 -38.65 -9.93 -17.27
CA ASN A 10 -38.83 -8.55 -16.80
C ASN A 10 -38.81 -8.43 -15.26
N LYS A 11 -39.44 -9.38 -14.56
CA LYS A 11 -39.44 -9.39 -13.09
C LYS A 11 -38.03 -9.63 -12.53
N ILE A 12 -37.22 -10.46 -13.18
CA ILE A 12 -35.82 -10.68 -12.79
C ILE A 12 -34.98 -9.42 -13.03
N GLU A 13 -35.21 -8.68 -14.12
CA GLU A 13 -34.53 -7.41 -14.39
C GLU A 13 -34.87 -6.33 -13.35
N GLU A 14 -36.13 -6.23 -12.93
CA GLU A 14 -36.55 -5.30 -11.87
C GLU A 14 -35.90 -5.62 -10.52
N VAL A 15 -35.79 -6.91 -10.16
CA VAL A 15 -35.10 -7.34 -8.95
C VAL A 15 -33.60 -7.00 -9.03
N LYS A 16 -32.95 -7.24 -10.17
CA LYS A 16 -31.55 -6.84 -10.40
C LYS A 16 -31.35 -5.33 -10.27
N LYS A 17 -32.27 -4.52 -10.82
CA LYS A 17 -32.24 -3.06 -10.68
C LYS A 17 -32.38 -2.61 -9.23
N LYS A 18 -33.35 -3.14 -8.49
CA LYS A 18 -33.52 -2.84 -7.05
C LYS A 18 -32.31 -3.25 -6.21
N HIS A 19 -31.70 -4.39 -6.52
CA HIS A 19 -30.47 -4.82 -5.84
C HIS A 19 -29.28 -3.89 -6.14
N LYS A 20 -29.12 -3.47 -7.41
CA LYS A 20 -28.08 -2.52 -7.82
C LYS A 20 -28.26 -1.15 -7.18
N GLU A 21 -29.49 -0.66 -7.12
CA GLU A 21 -29.85 0.61 -6.50
C GLU A 21 -29.58 0.58 -5.00
N LYS A 22 -30.05 -0.47 -4.30
CA LYS A 22 -29.76 -0.68 -2.88
C LYS A 22 -28.25 -0.75 -2.61
N TYR A 23 -27.49 -1.44 -3.46
CA TYR A 23 -26.03 -1.51 -3.34
C TYR A 23 -25.37 -0.13 -3.49
N ASN A 24 -25.77 0.66 -4.48
CA ASN A 24 -25.26 2.01 -4.69
C ASN A 24 -25.57 2.95 -3.51
N THR A 25 -26.78 2.89 -2.96
CA THR A 25 -27.13 3.69 -1.77
C THR A 25 -26.27 3.33 -0.56
N ASN A 26 -25.97 2.04 -0.35
CA ASN A 26 -25.08 1.61 0.73
C ASN A 26 -23.64 2.11 0.52
N LEU A 27 -23.15 2.09 -0.72
CA LEU A 27 -21.84 2.65 -1.07
C LEU A 27 -21.76 4.15 -0.81
N GLU A 28 -22.79 4.91 -1.17
CA GLU A 28 -22.87 6.35 -0.90
C GLU A 28 -22.89 6.66 0.59
N LEU A 29 -23.59 5.86 1.40
CA LEU A 29 -23.59 6.00 2.86
C LEU A 29 -22.21 5.76 3.45
N VAL A 30 -21.49 4.73 2.98
CA VAL A 30 -20.11 4.45 3.39
C VAL A 30 -19.17 5.57 2.96
N ALA A 31 -19.28 6.05 1.72
CA ALA A 31 -18.46 7.15 1.21
C ALA A 31 -18.71 8.46 1.99
N LYS A 32 -19.98 8.75 2.31
CA LYS A 32 -20.38 9.90 3.14
C LYS A 32 -19.82 9.76 4.56
N HIS A 33 -19.86 8.57 5.13
CA HIS A 33 -19.29 8.29 6.45
C HIS A 33 -17.76 8.48 6.48
N ILE A 34 -17.06 7.99 5.45
CA ILE A 34 -15.61 8.16 5.30
C ILE A 34 -15.24 9.63 5.10
N ASN A 35 -15.98 10.37 4.27
CA ASN A 35 -15.70 11.78 3.99
C ASN A 35 -16.02 12.69 5.18
N ASN A 36 -17.02 12.35 5.99
CA ASN A 36 -17.39 13.12 7.18
C ASN A 36 -16.33 13.02 8.29
N ASN A 37 -15.51 11.98 8.29
CA ASN A 37 -14.45 11.79 9.28
C ASN A 37 -13.07 12.13 8.69
N ASN A 38 -12.45 13.20 9.21
CA ASN A 38 -11.19 13.71 8.68
C ASN A 38 -10.02 12.71 8.78
N LYS A 39 -10.03 11.78 9.76
CA LYS A 39 -9.00 10.75 9.90
C LYS A 39 -9.19 9.63 8.86
N LEU A 40 -10.42 9.15 8.71
CA LEU A 40 -10.78 8.11 7.73
C LEU A 40 -10.60 8.61 6.30
N LYS A 41 -10.96 9.87 6.03
CA LYS A 41 -10.73 10.52 4.74
C LYS A 41 -9.26 10.51 4.34
N LYS A 42 -8.34 10.89 5.23
CA LYS A 42 -6.89 10.87 4.96
C LYS A 42 -6.38 9.46 4.67
N GLN A 43 -6.83 8.47 5.45
CA GLN A 43 -6.47 7.07 5.22
C GLN A 43 -7.01 6.53 3.90
N ALA A 44 -8.28 6.85 3.57
CA ALA A 44 -8.89 6.44 2.31
C ALA A 44 -8.19 7.07 1.10
N VAL A 45 -7.86 8.37 1.16
CA VAL A 45 -7.10 9.05 0.09
C VAL A 45 -5.71 8.44 -0.08
N PHE A 46 -5.03 8.10 1.02
CA PHE A 46 -3.72 7.42 0.96
C PHE A 46 -3.81 6.02 0.33
N VAL A 47 -4.81 5.23 0.72
CA VAL A 47 -5.03 3.87 0.18
C VAL A 47 -5.43 3.95 -1.30
N ILE A 48 -6.38 4.82 -1.66
CA ILE A 48 -6.83 5.00 -3.04
C ILE A 48 -5.71 5.55 -3.93
N GLY A 49 -4.94 6.53 -3.44
CA GLY A 49 -3.79 7.08 -4.16
C GLY A 49 -2.68 6.07 -4.39
N SER A 50 -2.37 5.23 -3.38
CA SER A 50 -1.37 4.16 -3.53
C SER A 50 -1.85 3.06 -4.48
N LEU A 51 -3.15 2.72 -4.47
CA LEU A 51 -3.77 1.82 -5.44
C LEU A 51 -3.70 2.36 -6.87
N PHE A 52 -4.07 3.62 -7.11
CA PHE A 52 -4.01 4.21 -8.45
C PHE A 52 -2.59 4.31 -9.00
N TYR A 53 -1.61 4.64 -8.14
CA TYR A 53 -0.20 4.66 -8.53
C TYR A 53 0.32 3.28 -8.96
N VAL A 54 -0.16 2.21 -8.32
CA VAL A 54 0.19 0.83 -8.71
C VAL A 54 -0.54 0.40 -9.98
N GLN A 55 -1.81 0.80 -10.15
CA GLN A 55 -2.67 0.36 -11.25
C GLN A 55 -2.24 0.92 -12.61
N ASP A 56 -1.74 2.17 -12.65
CA ASP A 56 -1.23 2.82 -13.87
C ASP A 56 -0.05 2.04 -14.49
N VAL A 57 0.81 1.47 -13.64
CA VAL A 57 1.98 0.69 -14.08
C VAL A 57 1.61 -0.74 -14.48
N VAL A 58 0.61 -1.34 -13.81
CA VAL A 58 0.15 -2.71 -14.08
C VAL A 58 -0.56 -2.84 -15.44
N ASN A 59 -1.15 -1.76 -15.96
CA ASN A 59 -1.85 -1.83 -17.24
C ASN A 59 -0.90 -1.81 -18.47
N ALA A 60 0.40 -1.54 -18.30
CA ALA A 60 1.33 -1.28 -19.41
C ALA A 60 2.29 -2.44 -19.83
N ALA A 61 2.36 -3.57 -19.12
CA ALA A 61 3.33 -4.66 -19.38
C ALA A 61 2.70 -6.05 -19.62
N GLY A 62 3.45 -7.14 -19.86
CA GLY A 62 2.92 -8.54 -19.94
C GLY A 62 2.72 -9.20 -18.56
N GLU A 63 1.97 -10.31 -18.44
CA GLU A 63 1.52 -10.88 -17.14
C GLU A 63 2.65 -11.11 -16.10
N ILE A 64 3.83 -11.59 -16.51
CA ILE A 64 4.97 -11.84 -15.61
C ILE A 64 5.80 -10.57 -15.36
N GLU A 65 5.98 -9.74 -16.39
CA GLU A 65 6.71 -8.47 -16.28
C GLU A 65 5.96 -7.46 -15.39
N LYS A 66 4.62 -7.48 -15.40
CA LYS A 66 3.77 -6.69 -14.49
C LYS A 66 4.09 -6.99 -13.03
N ILE A 67 4.23 -8.28 -12.67
CA ILE A 67 4.50 -8.69 -11.29
C ILE A 67 5.89 -8.22 -10.86
N ASN A 68 6.90 -8.35 -11.72
CA ASN A 68 8.25 -7.88 -11.45
C ASN A 68 8.35 -6.34 -11.36
N GLN A 69 7.60 -5.61 -12.18
CA GLN A 69 7.54 -4.15 -12.13
C GLN A 69 6.84 -3.65 -10.87
N VAL A 70 5.71 -4.26 -10.49
CA VAL A 70 5.01 -3.97 -9.23
C VAL A 70 5.90 -4.26 -8.04
N GLY A 71 6.57 -5.42 -8.02
CA GLY A 71 7.53 -5.79 -6.98
C GLY A 71 8.64 -4.75 -6.83
N ASN A 72 9.25 -4.32 -7.94
CA ASN A 72 10.27 -3.26 -7.94
C ASN A 72 9.76 -1.94 -7.36
N LYS A 73 8.54 -1.53 -7.71
CA LYS A 73 7.97 -0.26 -7.25
C LYS A 73 7.58 -0.31 -5.77
N ILE A 74 6.99 -1.41 -5.30
CA ILE A 74 6.70 -1.63 -3.87
C ILE A 74 8.01 -1.64 -3.08
N LEU A 75 9.05 -2.32 -3.56
CA LEU A 75 10.39 -2.25 -2.96
C LEU A 75 10.90 -0.81 -2.88
N GLY A 76 10.70 0.00 -3.93
CA GLY A 76 11.06 1.42 -3.94
C GLY A 76 10.35 2.22 -2.86
N ILE A 77 9.04 2.01 -2.70
CA ILE A 77 8.23 2.66 -1.65
C ILE A 77 8.71 2.23 -0.25
N VAL A 78 8.93 0.93 -0.04
CA VAL A 78 9.42 0.40 1.24
C VAL A 78 10.82 0.94 1.57
N LYS A 79 11.72 1.06 0.58
CA LYS A 79 13.04 1.68 0.75
C LYS A 79 12.94 3.16 1.13
N LEU A 80 12.04 3.90 0.48
CA LEU A 80 11.80 5.32 0.80
C LEU A 80 11.25 5.48 2.22
N LEU A 81 10.25 4.69 2.61
CA LEU A 81 9.68 4.70 3.95
C LEU A 81 10.71 4.27 5.00
N GLY A 82 11.49 3.22 4.73
CA GLY A 82 12.58 2.76 5.58
C GLY A 82 13.64 3.83 5.81
N PHE A 83 14.02 4.58 4.76
CA PHE A 83 14.95 5.71 4.86
C PHE A 83 14.45 6.79 5.82
N TRP A 84 13.19 7.24 5.64
CA TRP A 84 12.59 8.25 6.51
C TRP A 84 12.45 7.76 7.96
N CYS A 85 12.06 6.50 8.17
CA CYS A 85 11.98 5.89 9.50
C CYS A 85 13.36 5.83 10.18
N CYS A 86 14.43 5.44 9.46
CA CYS A 86 15.79 5.42 9.98
C CYS A 86 16.28 6.82 10.36
N ILE A 87 15.98 7.85 9.56
CA ILE A 87 16.32 9.23 9.87
C ILE A 87 15.63 9.69 11.15
N ILE A 88 14.31 9.50 11.24
CA ILE A 88 13.52 9.95 12.40
C ILE A 88 13.98 9.22 13.67
N GLY A 89 14.20 7.90 13.58
CA GLY A 89 14.72 7.10 14.70
C GLY A 89 16.11 7.55 15.15
N CYS A 90 17.01 7.82 14.19
CA CYS A 90 18.34 8.33 14.47
C CYS A 90 18.29 9.68 15.20
N PHE A 91 17.46 10.62 14.74
CA PHE A 91 17.28 11.90 15.42
C PHE A 91 16.78 11.76 16.85
N ILE A 92 15.81 10.87 17.10
CA ILE A 92 15.26 10.62 18.44
C ILE A 92 16.33 10.05 19.37
N ASP A 93 17.10 9.06 18.91
CA ASP A 93 18.13 8.43 19.75
C ASP A 93 19.33 9.34 19.98
N VAL A 94 19.70 10.17 19.00
CA VAL A 94 20.72 11.22 19.19
C VAL A 94 20.24 12.25 20.22
N ALA A 95 18.98 12.70 20.15
CA ALA A 95 18.42 13.61 21.15
C ALA A 95 18.46 13.00 22.56
N LYS A 96 18.14 11.71 22.71
CA LYS A 96 18.26 10.99 24.00
C LYS A 96 19.71 10.88 24.48
N ALA A 97 20.66 10.60 23.60
CA ALA A 97 22.07 10.52 23.95
C ALA A 97 22.64 11.87 24.45
N VAL A 98 22.20 12.97 23.83
CA VAL A 98 22.57 14.34 24.26
C VAL A 98 21.99 14.64 25.64
N LEU A 99 20.73 14.26 25.91
CA LEU A 99 20.12 14.42 27.24
C LEU A 99 20.83 13.60 28.34
N GLN A 100 21.47 12.50 27.98
CA GLN A 100 22.26 11.65 28.89
C GLN A 100 23.73 12.09 29.01
N HIS A 101 24.13 13.20 28.35
CA HIS A 101 25.51 13.68 28.28
C HIS A 101 26.55 12.65 27.79
N ASP A 102 26.11 11.57 27.12
CA ASP A 102 26.99 10.51 26.64
C ASP A 102 27.27 10.66 25.14
N LEU A 103 28.24 11.50 24.81
CA LEU A 103 28.64 11.80 23.43
C LEU A 103 29.30 10.61 22.72
N LYS A 104 29.84 9.62 23.45
CA LYS A 104 30.45 8.41 22.85
C LYS A 104 29.39 7.47 22.26
N SER A 105 28.19 7.49 22.82
CA SER A 105 27.08 6.64 22.39
C SER A 105 26.52 7.05 21.01
N ILE A 106 26.70 8.30 20.59
CA ILE A 106 26.20 8.86 19.32
C ILE A 106 26.77 8.11 18.11
N THR A 107 28.07 7.82 18.11
CA THR A 107 28.72 7.07 17.02
C THR A 107 28.16 5.64 16.92
N LYS A 108 27.86 5.01 18.05
CA LYS A 108 27.25 3.68 18.10
C LYS A 108 25.81 3.69 17.59
N ILE A 109 25.07 4.76 17.87
CA ILE A 109 23.71 4.98 17.35
C ILE A 109 23.75 5.14 15.83
N MET A 110 24.63 5.98 15.28
CA MET A 110 24.80 6.15 13.84
C MET A 110 25.11 4.83 13.13
N LEU A 111 26.02 4.03 13.69
CA LEU A 111 26.42 2.75 13.10
C LEU A 111 25.29 1.72 13.11
N ARG A 112 24.47 1.69 14.18
CA ARG A 112 23.27 0.84 14.27
C ARG A 112 22.25 1.20 13.21
N TYR A 113 21.92 2.48 13.05
CA TYR A 113 20.95 2.92 12.04
C TYR A 113 21.49 2.74 10.61
N GLY A 114 22.79 2.89 10.38
CA GLY A 114 23.45 2.55 9.12
C GLY A 114 23.33 1.06 8.76
N LEU A 115 23.54 0.16 9.71
CA LEU A 115 23.37 -1.29 9.53
C LEU A 115 21.92 -1.69 9.24
N VAL A 116 20.96 -1.05 9.91
CA VAL A 116 19.53 -1.28 9.66
C VAL A 116 19.18 -0.85 8.23
N TYR A 117 19.63 0.32 7.80
CA TYR A 117 19.42 0.79 6.43
C TYR A 117 20.07 -0.13 5.39
N LEU A 118 21.31 -0.57 5.63
CA LEU A 118 22.02 -1.54 4.80
C LEU A 118 21.23 -2.84 4.66
N THR A 119 20.69 -3.36 5.76
CA THR A 119 19.88 -4.58 5.75
C THR A 119 18.63 -4.41 4.89
N PHE A 120 17.90 -3.30 5.04
CA PHE A 120 16.72 -3.00 4.22
C PHE A 120 17.04 -2.87 2.72
N PHE A 121 18.26 -2.49 2.36
CA PHE A 121 18.68 -2.37 0.96
C PHE A 121 19.25 -3.66 0.38
N ILE A 122 20.07 -4.38 1.14
CA ILE A 122 20.78 -5.60 0.73
C ILE A 122 19.86 -6.82 0.76
N PHE A 123 18.97 -6.92 1.75
CA PHE A 123 18.06 -8.05 1.90
C PHE A 123 17.22 -8.35 0.64
N PRO A 124 16.53 -7.37 0.02
CA PRO A 124 15.83 -7.63 -1.23
C PRO A 124 16.75 -7.99 -2.41
N TRP A 125 18.00 -7.53 -2.41
CA TRP A 125 18.96 -7.89 -3.45
C TRP A 125 19.43 -9.35 -3.30
N ILE A 126 19.68 -9.80 -2.06
CA ILE A 126 20.01 -11.20 -1.75
C ILE A 126 18.87 -12.14 -2.14
N LEU A 127 17.62 -11.79 -1.80
CA LEU A 127 16.45 -12.60 -2.16
C LEU A 127 16.29 -12.74 -3.69
N ARG A 128 16.54 -11.66 -4.44
CA ARG A 128 16.59 -11.73 -5.91
C ARG A 128 17.72 -12.61 -6.43
N MET A 129 18.89 -12.52 -5.81
CA MET A 129 20.03 -13.34 -6.21
C MET A 129 19.75 -14.82 -5.99
N ILE A 130 19.08 -15.18 -4.89
CA ILE A 130 18.61 -16.55 -4.63
C ILE A 130 17.59 -16.97 -5.68
N GLN A 131 16.58 -16.14 -5.98
CA GLN A 131 15.60 -16.46 -7.03
C GLN A 131 16.26 -16.73 -8.39
N ASN A 132 17.21 -15.88 -8.81
CA ASN A 132 17.94 -16.05 -10.07
C ASN A 132 18.83 -17.31 -10.12
N ILE A 133 19.20 -17.88 -8.96
CA ILE A 133 20.00 -19.12 -8.88
C ILE A 133 19.11 -20.36 -8.97
N PHE A 134 17.84 -20.24 -8.57
CA PHE A 134 16.88 -21.36 -8.53
C PHE A 134 15.94 -21.41 -9.75
N GLU A 135 15.94 -20.40 -10.63
CA GLU A 135 15.43 -20.47 -12.02
C GLU A 135 16.49 -21.03 -12.97
#